data_AF-A0A0D2YG86-F1
#
_entry.id   AF-A0A0D2YG86-F1
#
_cell.length_a   1.000
_cell.length_b   1.000
_cell.length_c   1.000
_cell.angle_alpha   90.00
_cell.angle_beta   90.00
_cell.angle_gamma   90.00
#
_symmetry.space_group_name_H-M   'P 1'
#
loop_
_entity.id
_entity.type
_entity.pdbx_description
1 polymer ?
#
loop_
_entity_poly.entity_id
_entity_poly.type
_entity_poly.pdbx_seq_one_letter_code
_entity_poly.pdbx_strand_id
1 'polypeptide(L)'
;MAGYLVSIFNASSGIGRILPGYIADKVGSFNVSIVAATLSTIFMLALWLPGHSHESAIAFAALFGFSSGTYTAISPALVAHISNLEEIGTRSGTMYAFMSVAALTGSPIGGALISSADGSYWKLQLFAGCMLGAGTALYVAARLYISKGRLWEKV
;
A
#
# COMPACT_ATOMS: atom_id res chain seq x y z
N MET A 1 -9.18 -23.22 5.48
CA MET A 1 -8.05 -22.51 4.83
C MET A 1 -8.04 -21.00 5.04
N ALA A 2 -9.19 -20.32 5.18
CA ALA A 2 -9.24 -18.85 5.34
C ALA A 2 -8.36 -18.30 6.49
N GLY A 3 -8.27 -18.99 7.63
CA GLY A 3 -7.44 -18.57 8.76
C GLY A 3 -5.94 -18.52 8.45
N TYR A 4 -5.42 -19.44 7.64
CA TYR A 4 -3.99 -19.49 7.29
C TYR A 4 -3.56 -18.33 6.40
N LEU A 5 -4.44 -17.86 5.50
CA LEU A 5 -4.16 -16.69 4.67
C LEU A 5 -3.96 -15.43 5.52
N VAL A 6 -4.79 -15.26 6.56
CA VAL A 6 -4.66 -14.13 7.50
C VAL A 6 -3.37 -14.23 8.30
N SER A 7 -2.99 -15.43 8.75
CA SER A 7 -1.72 -15.64 9.45
C SER A 7 -0.51 -15.34 8.54
N ILE A 8 -0.52 -15.81 7.29
CA ILE A 8 0.53 -15.55 6.31
C ILE A 8 0.61 -14.07 5.98
N PHE A 9 -0.54 -13.41 5.79
CA PHE A 9 -0.61 -11.96 5.55
C PHE A 9 -0.01 -11.16 6.71
N ASN A 10 -0.34 -11.49 7.96
CA ASN A 10 0.21 -10.79 9.12
C ASN A 10 1.70 -11.09 9.33
N ALA A 11 2.14 -12.34 9.13
CA ALA A 11 3.56 -12.71 9.21
C ALA A 11 4.40 -11.99 8.17
N SER A 12 3.97 -12.00 6.90
CA SER A 12 4.63 -11.26 5.82
C SER A 12 4.60 -9.75 6.02
N SER A 13 3.51 -9.21 6.57
CA SER A 13 3.43 -7.80 6.97
C SER A 13 4.42 -7.45 8.09
N GLY A 14 4.62 -8.33 9.07
CA GLY A 14 5.65 -8.16 10.09
C GLY A 14 7.05 -8.05 9.48
N ILE A 15 7.38 -8.94 8.54
CA ILE A 15 8.66 -8.91 7.81
C ILE A 15 8.77 -7.61 6.99
N GLY A 16 7.69 -7.23 6.30
CA GLY A 16 7.58 -6.00 5.51
C GLY A 16 7.64 -4.72 6.33
N ARG A 17 7.53 -4.76 7.66
CA ARG A 17 7.74 -3.58 8.51
C ARG A 17 9.20 -3.37 8.90
N ILE A 18 10.01 -4.43 8.88
CA ILE A 18 11.40 -4.40 9.35
C ILE A 18 12.37 -4.24 8.18
N LEU A 19 12.30 -5.14 7.18
CA LEU A 19 13.24 -5.16 6.05
C LEU A 19 13.26 -3.84 5.26
N PRO A 20 12.09 -3.30 4.86
CA PRO A 20 12.03 -2.12 4.02
C PRO A 20 12.41 -0.84 4.76
N GLY A 21 12.25 -0.79 6.09
CA GLY A 21 12.76 0.31 6.91
C GLY A 21 14.28 0.39 6.81
N TYR A 22 14.97 -0.74 6.95
CA TYR A 22 16.43 -0.80 6.79
C TYR A 22 16.89 -0.45 5.37
N ILE A 23 16.12 -0.83 4.34
CA ILE A 23 16.41 -0.51 2.94
C ILE A 23 16.11 0.97 2.65
N ALA A 24 15.05 1.53 3.23
CA ALA A 24 14.67 2.94 3.09
C ALA A 24 15.78 3.86 3.60
N ASP A 25 16.47 3.49 4.69
CA ASP A 25 17.62 4.24 5.20
C ASP A 25 18.80 4.30 4.19
N LYS A 26 18.89 3.34 3.25
CA LYS A 26 19.97 3.29 2.24
C LYS A 26 19.58 3.81 0.86
N VAL A 27 18.32 3.64 0.45
CA VAL A 27 17.84 3.90 -0.92
C VAL A 27 16.89 5.11 -1.00
N GLY A 28 16.40 5.60 0.14
CA GLY A 28 15.44 6.68 0.25
C GLY A 28 14.01 6.17 0.42
N SER A 29 13.32 6.67 1.44
CA SER A 29 11.97 6.28 1.82
C SER A 29 10.96 6.38 0.67
N PHE A 30 11.06 7.43 -0.15
CA PHE A 30 10.17 7.65 -1.29
C PHE A 30 10.30 6.59 -2.39
N ASN A 31 11.54 6.17 -2.69
CA ASN A 31 11.80 5.18 -3.74
C ASN A 31 11.23 3.81 -3.33
N VAL A 32 11.42 3.43 -2.06
CA VAL A 32 10.89 2.17 -1.53
C VAL A 32 9.36 2.18 -1.53
N SER A 33 8.71 3.30 -1.18
CA SER A 33 7.25 3.43 -1.25
C SER A 33 6.70 3.30 -2.67
N ILE A 34 7.34 3.92 -3.67
CA ILE A 34 6.91 3.82 -5.07
C ILE A 34 7.02 2.38 -5.58
N VAL A 35 8.16 1.72 -5.32
CA VAL A 35 8.37 0.32 -5.73
C VAL A 35 7.36 -0.59 -5.04
N ALA A 36 7.15 -0.44 -3.74
CA ALA A 36 6.17 -1.21 -2.99
C ALA A 36 4.72 -0.99 -3.50
N ALA A 37 4.32 0.25 -3.74
CA ALA A 37 2.99 0.59 -4.25
C ALA A 37 2.77 0.06 -5.68
N THR A 38 3.79 0.13 -6.53
CA THR A 38 3.75 -0.43 -7.89
C THR A 38 3.60 -1.95 -7.85
N LEU A 39 4.41 -2.62 -7.03
CA LEU A 39 4.33 -4.08 -6.84
C LEU A 39 2.97 -4.48 -6.27
N SER A 40 2.43 -3.76 -5.29
CA SER A 40 1.07 -3.99 -4.76
C SER A 40 0.00 -3.88 -5.84
N THR A 41 0.08 -2.86 -6.69
CA THR A 41 -0.88 -2.66 -7.78
C THR A 41 -0.82 -3.81 -8.78
N ILE A 42 0.40 -4.23 -9.15
CA ILE A 42 0.62 -5.39 -10.02
C ILE A 42 0.08 -6.66 -9.38
N PHE A 43 0.36 -6.93 -8.11
CA PHE A 43 -0.14 -8.14 -7.45
C PHE A 43 -1.67 -8.12 -7.33
N MET A 44 -2.27 -6.97 -7.10
CA MET A 44 -3.72 -6.83 -7.05
C MET A 44 -4.39 -7.09 -8.41
N LEU A 45 -3.83 -6.57 -9.50
CA LEU A 45 -4.40 -6.72 -10.84
C LEU A 45 -3.99 -8.02 -11.56
N ALA A 46 -2.81 -8.56 -11.28
CA ALA A 46 -2.26 -9.71 -11.99
C ALA A 46 -2.38 -11.03 -11.22
N LEU A 47 -2.36 -11.02 -9.88
CA LEU A 47 -2.56 -12.24 -9.08
C LEU A 47 -3.99 -12.39 -8.60
N TRP A 48 -4.63 -11.32 -8.12
CA TRP A 48 -5.94 -11.45 -7.51
C TRP A 48 -7.09 -11.45 -8.54
N LEU A 49 -7.01 -10.63 -9.59
CA LEU A 49 -8.05 -10.54 -10.62
C LEU A 49 -8.24 -11.85 -11.43
N PRO A 50 -7.18 -12.55 -11.91
CA PRO A 50 -7.32 -13.85 -12.58
C PRO A 50 -7.19 -15.06 -11.63
N GLY A 51 -6.87 -14.83 -10.36
CA GLY A 51 -6.49 -15.88 -9.40
C GLY A 51 -7.67 -16.67 -8.88
N HIS A 52 -8.10 -17.69 -9.61
CA HIS A 52 -9.12 -18.65 -9.15
C HIS A 52 -8.55 -19.81 -8.33
N SER A 53 -7.24 -19.84 -8.08
CA SER A 53 -6.53 -20.96 -7.45
C SER A 53 -6.08 -20.67 -6.01
N HIS A 54 -5.99 -21.72 -5.20
CA HIS A 54 -5.50 -21.63 -3.81
C HIS A 54 -4.06 -21.10 -3.73
N GLU A 55 -3.22 -21.49 -4.69
CA GLU A 55 -1.82 -21.05 -4.78
C GLU A 55 -1.71 -19.54 -5.02
N SER A 56 -2.53 -18.99 -5.93
CA SER A 56 -2.58 -17.54 -6.19
C SER A 56 -3.04 -16.75 -4.96
N ALA A 57 -3.94 -17.30 -4.14
CA ALA A 57 -4.39 -16.66 -2.90
C ALA A 57 -3.28 -16.61 -1.84
N ILE A 58 -2.49 -17.67 -1.70
CA ILE A 58 -1.34 -17.72 -0.79
C ILE A 58 -0.25 -16.75 -1.23
N ALA A 59 0.10 -16.77 -2.52
CA ALA A 59 1.07 -15.85 -3.09
C ALA A 59 0.63 -14.38 -2.92
N PHE A 60 -0.65 -14.08 -3.18
CA PHE A 60 -1.22 -12.76 -2.96
C PHE A 60 -1.12 -12.36 -1.49
N ALA A 61 -1.51 -13.21 -0.54
CA ALA A 61 -1.46 -12.91 0.89
C ALA A 61 -0.04 -12.58 1.37
N ALA A 62 0.97 -13.34 0.90
CA ALA A 62 2.36 -13.10 1.26
C ALA A 62 2.92 -11.80 0.65
N LEU A 63 2.68 -11.59 -0.66
CA LEU A 63 3.22 -10.44 -1.39
C LEU A 63 2.53 -9.13 -1.01
N PHE A 64 1.19 -9.15 -0.94
CA PHE A 64 0.40 -8.00 -0.51
C PHE A 64 0.63 -7.69 0.98
N GLY A 65 0.78 -8.71 1.83
CA GLY A 65 1.14 -8.54 3.24
C GLY A 65 2.47 -7.83 3.42
N PHE A 66 3.52 -8.28 2.71
CA PHE A 66 4.83 -7.62 2.72
C PHE A 66 4.74 -6.15 2.30
N SER A 67 4.03 -5.85 1.21
CA SER A 67 3.92 -4.48 0.72
C SER A 67 3.04 -3.58 1.61
N SER A 68 1.98 -4.12 2.21
CA SER A 68 1.16 -3.40 3.19
C SER A 68 1.96 -3.06 4.46
N GLY A 69 2.80 -3.99 4.92
CA GLY A 69 3.75 -3.76 6.02
C GLY A 69 4.74 -2.65 5.70
N THR A 70 5.27 -2.66 4.46
CA THR A 70 6.20 -1.64 3.94
C THR A 70 5.57 -0.25 3.99
N TYR A 71 4.33 -0.13 3.52
CA TYR A 71 3.60 1.13 3.49
C TYR A 71 3.37 1.70 4.90
N THR A 72 2.99 0.84 5.85
CA THR A 72 2.72 1.25 7.23
C THR A 72 4.00 1.75 7.91
N ALA A 73 5.13 1.08 7.69
CA ALA A 73 6.41 1.46 8.28
C ALA A 73 6.98 2.77 7.70
N ILE A 74 6.86 2.97 6.38
CA ILE A 74 7.47 4.11 5.70
C ILE A 74 6.61 5.38 5.77
N SER A 75 5.29 5.26 5.90
CA SER A 75 4.37 6.42 5.98
C SER A 75 4.80 7.52 6.98
N PRO A 76 5.06 7.22 8.27
CA PRO A 76 5.50 8.24 9.21
C PRO A 76 6.92 8.73 8.93
N ALA A 77 7.81 7.87 8.40
CA ALA A 77 9.17 8.27 8.03
C ALA A 77 9.17 9.30 6.90
N LEU A 78 8.30 9.14 5.89
CA LEU A 78 8.13 10.12 4.81
C LEU A 78 7.69 11.49 5.34
N VAL A 79 6.71 11.49 6.26
CA VAL A 79 6.23 12.73 6.89
C VAL A 79 7.34 13.39 7.70
N ALA A 80 8.15 12.60 8.42
CA ALA A 80 9.29 13.11 9.16
C ALA A 80 10.36 13.74 8.25
N HIS A 81 10.62 13.18 7.07
CA HIS A 81 11.60 13.73 6.11
C HIS A 81 11.20 15.08 5.51
N ILE A 82 9.89 15.35 5.35
CA ILE A 82 9.38 16.59 4.73
C ILE A 82 8.98 17.67 5.76
N SER A 83 9.13 17.38 7.06
CA SER A 83 8.59 18.21 8.13
C SER A 83 9.63 18.60 9.16
N ASN A 84 9.44 19.77 9.76
CA ASN A 84 10.23 20.17 10.92
C ASN A 84 9.88 19.27 12.11
N LEU A 85 10.88 18.97 12.96
CA LEU A 85 10.76 18.05 14.11
C LEU A 85 9.57 18.37 15.03
N GLU A 86 9.25 19.65 15.20
CA GLU A 86 8.15 20.13 16.05
C GLU A 86 6.75 19.84 15.46
N GLU A 87 6.64 19.63 14.14
CA GLU A 87 5.36 19.45 13.45
C GLU A 87 5.10 18.00 12.99
N ILE A 88 6.06 17.08 13.18
CA ILE A 88 5.95 15.69 12.71
C ILE A 88 4.69 15.02 13.28
N GLY A 89 4.41 15.23 14.56
CA GLY A 89 3.25 14.66 15.24
C GLY A 89 1.93 15.16 14.65
N THR A 90 1.79 16.47 14.47
CA THR A 90 0.58 17.09 13.90
C THR A 90 0.37 16.65 12.46
N ARG A 91 1.42 16.68 11.61
CA ARG A 91 1.33 16.31 10.20
C ARG A 91 1.04 14.82 10.01
N SER A 92 1.66 13.95 10.81
CA SER A 92 1.38 12.51 10.78
C SER A 92 -0.04 12.23 11.28
N GLY A 93 -0.49 12.92 12.32
CA GLY A 93 -1.85 12.84 12.83
C GLY A 93 -2.90 13.23 11.78
N THR A 94 -2.67 14.34 11.07
CA THR A 94 -3.55 14.77 9.96
C THR A 94 -3.58 13.74 8.83
N MET A 95 -2.43 13.16 8.44
CA MET A 95 -2.38 12.08 7.44
C MET A 95 -3.25 10.89 7.86
N TYR A 96 -3.10 10.42 9.10
CA TYR A 96 -3.90 9.30 9.62
C TYR A 96 -5.38 9.66 9.77
N ALA A 97 -5.71 10.91 10.07
CA ALA A 97 -7.10 11.38 10.11
C ALA A 97 -7.79 11.21 8.75
N PHE A 98 -7.16 11.67 7.66
CA PHE A 98 -7.68 11.44 6.31
C PHE A 98 -7.74 9.94 5.94
N MET A 99 -6.72 9.17 6.35
CA MET A 99 -6.70 7.73 6.11
C MET A 99 -7.85 6.99 6.81
N SER A 100 -8.28 7.46 7.98
CA SER A 100 -9.40 6.86 8.71
C SER A 100 -10.74 7.01 7.98
N VAL A 101 -10.97 8.15 7.32
CA VAL A 101 -12.17 8.37 6.48
C VAL A 101 -12.17 7.43 5.28
N ALA A 102 -11.02 7.25 4.64
CA ALA A 102 -10.86 6.29 3.55
C ALA A 102 -11.10 4.84 4.02
N ALA A 103 -10.59 4.47 5.20
CA ALA A 103 -10.81 3.15 5.78
C ALA A 103 -12.30 2.91 6.14
N LEU A 104 -12.99 3.94 6.66
CA LEU A 104 -14.40 3.87 7.02
C LEU A 104 -15.28 3.71 5.77
N THR A 105 -14.99 4.45 4.70
CA THR A 105 -15.77 4.42 3.45
C THR A 105 -15.42 3.22 2.55
N GLY A 106 -14.21 2.65 2.67
CA GLY A 106 -13.79 1.51 1.87
C GLY A 106 -14.65 0.27 2.06
N SER A 107 -15.01 -0.07 3.30
CA SER A 107 -15.86 -1.24 3.62
C SER A 107 -17.26 -1.19 2.98
N PRO A 108 -18.05 -0.10 3.12
CA PRO A 108 -19.37 -0.01 2.49
C PRO A 108 -19.29 0.09 0.97
N ILE A 109 -18.30 0.80 0.40
CA ILE A 109 -18.08 0.84 -1.05
C ILE A 109 -17.79 -0.57 -1.58
N GLY A 110 -16.91 -1.31 -0.88
CA GLY A 110 -16.58 -2.67 -1.26
C GLY A 110 -17.78 -3.62 -1.18
N GLY A 111 -18.57 -3.51 -0.11
CA GLY A 111 -19.82 -4.27 0.04
C GLY A 111 -20.82 -3.95 -1.07
N ALA A 112 -21.01 -2.68 -1.40
CA ALA A 112 -21.89 -2.26 -2.49
C ALA A 112 -21.43 -2.77 -3.86
N LEU A 113 -20.11 -2.81 -4.12
CA LEU A 113 -19.54 -3.34 -5.35
C LEU A 113 -19.74 -4.85 -5.49
N ILE A 114 -19.60 -5.61 -4.40
CA ILE A 114 -19.88 -7.06 -4.37
C ILE A 114 -21.37 -7.32 -4.61
N SER A 115 -22.26 -6.59 -3.91
CA SER A 115 -23.70 -6.71 -4.08
C SER A 115 -24.16 -6.35 -5.49
N SER A 116 -23.52 -5.36 -6.12
CA SER A 116 -23.80 -4.95 -7.51
C SER A 116 -23.26 -5.91 -8.56
N ALA A 117 -22.53 -6.96 -8.17
CA ALA A 117 -21.90 -7.95 -9.04
C ALA A 117 -22.44 -9.36 -8.79
N ASP A 118 -23.62 -9.50 -8.18
CA ASP A 118 -24.24 -10.78 -7.83
C ASP A 118 -23.30 -11.70 -7.03
N GLY A 119 -22.53 -11.12 -6.10
CA GLY A 119 -21.58 -11.86 -5.27
C GLY A 119 -20.21 -12.11 -5.92
N SER A 120 -19.97 -11.61 -7.13
CA SER A 120 -18.67 -11.70 -7.78
C SER A 120 -17.71 -10.59 -7.33
N TYR A 121 -16.44 -10.96 -7.10
CA TYR A 121 -15.45 -10.06 -6.52
C TYR A 121 -14.71 -9.18 -7.56
N TRP A 122 -14.91 -9.42 -8.86
CA TRP A 122 -14.12 -8.74 -9.90
C TRP A 122 -14.26 -7.21 -9.87
N LYS A 123 -15.45 -6.67 -9.58
CA LYS A 123 -15.66 -5.21 -9.46
C LYS A 123 -14.89 -4.61 -8.29
N LEU A 124 -14.86 -5.32 -7.16
CA LEU A 124 -14.08 -4.93 -5.99
C LEU A 124 -12.58 -4.97 -6.29
N GLN A 125 -12.11 -6.05 -6.92
CA GLN A 125 -10.72 -6.23 -7.30
C GLN A 125 -10.23 -5.11 -8.22
N LEU A 126 -11.05 -4.73 -9.20
CA LEU A 126 -10.75 -3.65 -10.14
C LEU A 126 -10.75 -2.29 -9.44
N PHE A 127 -11.73 -2.02 -8.57
CA PHE A 127 -11.80 -0.79 -7.78
C PHE A 127 -10.57 -0.63 -6.88
N ALA A 128 -10.20 -1.68 -6.14
CA ALA A 128 -9.04 -1.68 -5.26
C ALA A 128 -7.73 -1.51 -6.04
N GLY A 129 -7.58 -2.19 -7.17
CA GLY A 129 -6.43 -2.04 -8.06
C GLY A 129 -6.31 -0.63 -8.65
N CYS A 130 -7.43 -0.02 -9.08
CA CYS A 130 -7.45 1.36 -9.57
C CYS A 130 -7.10 2.37 -8.48
N MET A 131 -7.58 2.18 -7.25
CA MET A 131 -7.23 3.04 -6.12
C MET A 131 -5.75 2.94 -5.74
N LEU A 132 -5.19 1.73 -5.72
CA LEU A 132 -3.74 1.53 -5.51
C LEU A 132 -2.91 2.14 -6.64
N GLY A 133 -3.36 2.00 -7.90
CA GLY A 133 -2.72 2.60 -9.06
C GLY A 133 -2.74 4.13 -9.00
N ALA A 134 -3.88 4.73 -8.67
CA ALA A 134 -4.01 6.16 -8.46
C ALA A 134 -3.12 6.65 -7.31
N GLY A 135 -3.07 5.92 -6.20
CA GLY A 135 -2.16 6.19 -5.09
C GLY A 135 -0.69 6.13 -5.51
N THR A 136 -0.32 5.12 -6.29
CA THR A 136 1.04 4.98 -6.85
C THR A 136 1.39 6.17 -7.75
N ALA A 137 0.47 6.59 -8.63
CA ALA A 137 0.65 7.76 -9.49
C ALA A 137 0.83 9.05 -8.67
N LEU A 138 0.07 9.22 -7.58
CA LEU A 138 0.23 10.34 -6.65
C LEU A 138 1.58 10.31 -5.94
N TYR A 139 2.07 9.14 -5.52
CA TYR A 139 3.42 8.99 -4.95
C TYR A 139 4.51 9.38 -5.94
N VAL A 140 4.38 8.96 -7.20
CA VAL A 140 5.30 9.34 -8.29
C VAL A 140 5.23 10.85 -8.54
N ALA A 141 4.04 11.43 -8.61
CA ALA A 141 3.86 12.88 -8.81
C ALA A 141 4.45 13.69 -7.64
N ALA A 142 4.20 13.28 -6.40
CA ALA A 142 4.77 13.89 -5.20
C ALA A 142 6.30 13.82 -5.23
N ARG A 143 6.88 12.69 -5.65
CA ARG A 143 8.33 12.54 -5.81
C ARG A 143 8.89 13.45 -6.89
N LEU A 144 8.23 13.55 -8.05
CA LEU A 144 8.65 14.44 -9.15
C LEU A 144 8.62 15.91 -8.72
N TYR A 145 7.60 16.31 -7.94
CA TYR A 145 7.46 17.65 -7.40
C TYR A 145 8.53 17.99 -6.35
N ILE A 146 8.79 17.07 -5.42
CA ILE A 146 9.79 17.26 -4.34
C ILE A 146 11.21 17.22 -4.91
N SER A 147 11.51 16.36 -5.89
CA SER A 147 12.86 16.15 -6.39
C SER A 147 13.24 17.02 -7.60
N LYS A 148 12.41 18.01 -7.99
CA LYS A 148 12.62 18.92 -9.14
C LYS A 148 13.15 18.19 -10.39
N GLY A 149 12.64 17.00 -10.70
CA GLY A 149 13.02 16.23 -11.88
C GLY A 149 14.16 15.21 -11.74
N ARG A 150 14.70 14.93 -10.54
CA ARG A 150 15.65 13.82 -10.33
C ARG A 150 14.97 12.57 -9.78
N LEU A 151 15.01 11.48 -10.53
CA LEU A 151 14.37 10.21 -10.13
C LEU A 151 15.16 9.42 -9.07
N TRP A 152 16.47 9.64 -8.96
CA TRP A 152 17.40 8.82 -8.15
C TRP A 152 18.31 9.68 -7.27
N GLU A 153 17.74 10.44 -6.34
CA GLU A 153 18.53 11.15 -5.33
C GLU A 153 18.12 10.70 -3.92
N LYS A 154 19.08 10.53 -3.02
CA LYS A 154 18.82 10.14 -1.62
C LYS A 154 18.08 11.29 -0.93
N VAL A 155 16.76 11.22 -0.95
CA VAL A 155 15.85 12.03 -0.14
C VAL A 155 14.82 11.09 0.46
#